data_AF-A0A918DA99-F1
#
_entry.id   AF-A0A918DA99-F1
#
_cell.length_a   1.000
_cell.length_b   1.000
_cell.length_c   1.000
_cell.angle_alpha   90.00
_cell.angle_beta   90.00
_cell.angle_gamma   90.00
#
_symmetry.space_group_name_H-M   'P 1'
#
loop_
_entity.id
_entity.type
_entity.pdbx_description
1 polymer ?
#
loop_
_entity_poly.entity_id
_entity_poly.type
_entity_poly.pdbx_seq_one_letter_code
_entity_poly.pdbx_strand_id
1 'polypeptide(L)'
;MNSVVIASVASALALALRGLGRRRSGASSSTGRSFSPLVALAVTTVLIYVNQVLFTVYVLRVHGGDPSFIARYLPTGWFDLATHDPMMRSLGRVLPAPELLATSVLRVQAFLELPFVLTAFATVARWFDADLYRRIACSALLPLASVSYTVVFCLVEWDLRNPYTNDDLVIRAVSAVITPVLLARWAARDAGVSRAAASVSGLLVFIGSLGALGVLVLVVYDTALLYNLGRLDDRLPVVMVAVAALTGLRWAAGRLPDPSAPGLSSAFVWQVLRHWLGLFLVPALAVRYGVMFGTPQLAGAMELLMAAVAVVLAGRDVVVTSGGGRRLALVLAGRVGCAVLAGSAAAYGVAALTPRSYYEVTLLSAAAAFLVTGVAVCGLLDAGARCASAT
;
A
#
# COMPACT_ATOMS: atom_id res chain seq x y z
N MET A 1 -17.69 0.87 -11.65
CA MET A 1 -16.85 0.43 -10.50
C MET A 1 -17.15 -1.01 -10.03
N ASN A 2 -18.38 -1.37 -9.65
CA ASN A 2 -18.73 -2.69 -9.06
C ASN A 2 -18.20 -3.91 -9.82
N SER A 3 -18.37 -3.95 -11.15
CA SER A 3 -17.88 -5.06 -11.98
C SER A 3 -16.36 -5.23 -11.91
N VAL A 4 -15.60 -4.13 -11.76
CA VAL A 4 -14.14 -4.16 -11.63
C VAL A 4 -13.74 -4.73 -10.27
N VAL A 5 -14.46 -4.39 -9.20
CA VAL A 5 -14.27 -4.99 -7.86
C VAL A 5 -14.45 -6.50 -7.95
N ILE A 6 -15.58 -6.96 -8.47
CA ILE A 6 -15.90 -8.40 -8.58
C ILE A 6 -14.86 -9.12 -9.46
N ALA A 7 -14.57 -8.59 -10.65
CA ALA A 7 -13.64 -9.22 -11.59
C ALA A 7 -12.21 -9.28 -11.05
N SER A 8 -11.72 -8.22 -10.40
CA SER A 8 -10.37 -8.18 -9.81
C SER A 8 -10.24 -9.17 -8.65
N VAL A 9 -11.24 -9.26 -7.78
CA VAL A 9 -11.28 -10.22 -6.65
C VAL A 9 -11.33 -11.66 -7.16
N ALA A 10 -12.24 -11.95 -8.11
CA ALA A 10 -12.35 -13.28 -8.71
C ALA A 10 -11.03 -13.71 -9.38
N SER A 11 -10.38 -12.79 -10.10
CA SER A 11 -9.11 -13.06 -10.77
C SER A 11 -7.96 -13.26 -9.77
N ALA A 12 -7.92 -12.47 -8.70
CA ALA A 12 -6.94 -12.62 -7.62
C ALA A 12 -7.08 -13.99 -6.94
N LEU A 13 -8.31 -14.38 -6.59
CA LEU A 13 -8.60 -15.69 -5.99
C LEU A 13 -8.20 -16.83 -6.93
N ALA A 14 -8.59 -16.75 -8.21
CA ALA A 14 -8.28 -17.78 -9.21
C ALA A 14 -6.75 -17.97 -9.40
N LEU A 15 -5.98 -16.89 -9.43
CA LEU A 15 -4.52 -16.96 -9.61
C LEU A 15 -3.79 -17.33 -8.32
N ALA A 16 -4.18 -16.79 -7.17
CA ALA A 16 -3.54 -17.08 -5.90
C ALA A 16 -3.67 -18.56 -5.52
N LEU A 17 -4.86 -19.15 -5.72
CA LEU A 17 -5.11 -20.56 -5.44
C LEU A 17 -4.32 -21.50 -6.37
N ARG A 18 -3.97 -21.06 -7.59
CA ARG A 18 -3.20 -21.85 -8.56
C ARG A 18 -1.69 -21.68 -8.42
N GLY A 19 -1.23 -20.48 -8.06
CA GLY A 19 0.17 -20.07 -8.23
C GLY A 19 1.05 -20.10 -6.98
N LEU A 20 0.51 -19.85 -5.79
CA LEU A 20 1.34 -19.63 -4.58
C LEU A 20 1.90 -20.92 -3.95
N GLY A 21 1.38 -22.08 -4.34
CA GLY A 21 1.80 -23.39 -3.81
C GLY A 21 3.11 -23.96 -4.38
N ARG A 22 3.58 -23.49 -5.55
CA ARG A 22 4.84 -23.98 -6.14
C ARG A 22 6.03 -23.19 -5.60
N ARG A 23 6.69 -23.72 -4.55
CA ARG A 23 8.04 -23.29 -4.15
C ARG A 23 9.01 -23.58 -5.30
N ARG A 24 9.47 -22.55 -6.01
CA ARG A 24 10.63 -22.68 -6.89
C ARG A 24 11.88 -22.59 -6.01
N SER A 25 12.35 -23.73 -5.54
CA SER A 25 13.64 -23.84 -4.85
C SER A 25 14.74 -23.67 -5.89
N GLY A 26 15.42 -22.52 -5.88
CA GLY A 26 16.50 -22.24 -6.81
C GLY A 26 16.79 -20.74 -6.92
N ALA A 27 17.21 -20.12 -5.82
CA ALA A 27 17.82 -18.79 -5.91
C ALA A 27 19.25 -18.98 -6.43
N SER A 28 19.44 -18.76 -7.73
CA SER A 28 20.78 -18.46 -8.27
C SER A 28 21.27 -17.19 -7.58
N SER A 29 22.39 -17.26 -6.88
CA SER A 29 23.07 -16.13 -6.28
C SER A 29 23.65 -15.23 -7.37
N SER A 30 22.82 -14.38 -7.98
CA SER A 30 23.33 -13.37 -8.90
C SER A 30 24.02 -12.28 -8.07
N THR A 31 25.29 -12.00 -8.37
CA THR A 31 26.13 -10.97 -7.73
C THR A 31 25.80 -9.54 -8.16
N GLY A 32 24.62 -9.31 -8.75
CA GLY A 32 24.21 -8.00 -9.26
C GLY A 32 23.82 -7.02 -8.15
N ARG A 33 24.05 -5.72 -8.39
CA ARG A 33 23.51 -4.65 -7.53
C ARG A 33 21.98 -4.72 -7.52
N SER A 34 21.40 -4.96 -6.35
CA SER A 34 19.94 -4.95 -6.13
C SER A 34 19.44 -3.51 -6.03
N PHE A 35 18.38 -3.18 -6.77
CA PHE A 35 17.67 -1.91 -6.65
C PHE A 35 16.46 -2.09 -5.74
N SER A 36 16.44 -1.39 -4.61
CA SER A 36 15.38 -1.53 -3.61
C SER A 36 14.08 -0.86 -4.07
N PRO A 37 12.91 -1.51 -3.89
CA PRO A 37 11.62 -0.88 -4.21
C PRO A 37 11.38 0.40 -3.39
N LEU A 38 11.99 0.53 -2.20
CA LEU A 38 11.92 1.77 -1.40
C LEU A 38 12.61 2.94 -2.09
N VAL A 39 13.75 2.68 -2.76
CA VAL A 39 14.45 3.72 -3.52
C VAL A 39 13.61 4.12 -4.74
N ALA A 40 13.01 3.15 -5.43
CA ALA A 40 12.07 3.42 -6.51
C ALA A 40 10.89 4.29 -6.04
N LEU A 41 10.29 3.97 -4.88
CA LEU A 41 9.21 4.75 -4.29
C LEU A 41 9.66 6.18 -3.94
N ALA A 42 10.84 6.34 -3.35
CA ALA A 42 11.39 7.65 -3.02
C ALA A 42 11.62 8.49 -4.28
N VAL A 43 12.21 7.91 -5.34
CA VAL A 43 12.41 8.58 -6.63
C VAL A 43 11.07 8.99 -7.24
N THR A 44 10.09 8.09 -7.30
CA THR A 44 8.76 8.42 -7.84
C THR A 44 8.08 9.51 -7.02
N THR A 45 8.21 9.50 -5.70
CA THR A 45 7.67 10.54 -4.81
C THR A 45 8.31 11.90 -5.09
N VAL A 46 9.64 11.94 -5.25
CA VAL A 46 10.36 13.17 -5.64
C VAL A 46 9.88 13.67 -7.00
N LEU A 47 9.75 12.79 -8.00
CA LEU A 47 9.25 13.17 -9.32
C LEU A 47 7.81 13.74 -9.28
N ILE A 48 6.95 13.19 -8.41
CA ILE A 48 5.61 13.73 -8.16
C ILE A 48 5.71 15.16 -7.62
N TYR A 49 6.51 15.41 -6.58
CA TYR A 49 6.67 16.77 -6.04
C TYR A 49 7.33 17.74 -7.02
N VAL A 50 8.28 17.28 -7.84
CA VAL A 50 8.85 18.08 -8.93
C VAL A 50 7.75 18.48 -9.90
N ASN A 51 6.87 17.55 -10.30
CA ASN A 51 5.72 17.88 -11.15
C ASN A 51 4.82 18.95 -10.50
N GLN A 52 4.61 18.88 -9.19
CA GLN A 52 3.79 19.85 -8.46
C GLN A 52 4.38 21.26 -8.42
N VAL A 53 5.69 21.35 -8.24
CA VAL A 53 6.42 22.62 -8.34
C VAL A 53 6.29 23.19 -9.76
N LEU A 54 6.50 22.36 -10.79
CA LEU A 54 6.38 22.79 -12.19
C LEU A 54 4.96 23.23 -12.55
N PHE A 55 3.94 22.50 -12.08
CA PHE A 55 2.54 22.86 -12.26
C PHE A 55 2.20 24.19 -11.56
N THR A 56 2.65 24.37 -10.31
CA THR A 56 2.43 25.61 -9.57
C THR A 56 3.05 26.80 -10.31
N VAL A 57 4.27 26.64 -10.83
CA VAL A 57 4.91 27.67 -11.67
C VAL A 57 4.12 27.93 -12.96
N TYR A 58 3.65 26.88 -13.64
CA TYR A 58 2.83 27.02 -14.85
C TYR A 58 1.57 27.86 -14.58
N VAL A 59 0.82 27.54 -13.52
CA VAL A 59 -0.39 28.28 -13.15
C VAL A 59 -0.05 29.72 -12.77
N LEU A 60 1.03 29.96 -12.01
CA LEU A 60 1.51 31.29 -11.67
C LEU A 60 1.83 32.14 -12.91
N ARG A 61 2.50 31.55 -13.90
CA ARG A 61 3.05 32.29 -15.05
C ARG A 61 2.08 32.45 -16.21
N VAL A 62 1.22 31.46 -16.44
CA VAL A 62 0.31 31.42 -17.59
C VAL A 62 -1.12 31.80 -17.21
N HIS A 63 -1.55 31.47 -15.98
CA HIS A 63 -2.92 31.68 -15.50
C HIS A 63 -3.01 32.64 -14.31
N GLY A 64 -1.94 33.41 -14.04
CA GLY A 64 -1.94 34.42 -12.98
C GLY A 64 -2.10 33.86 -11.55
N GLY A 65 -1.86 32.56 -11.36
CA GLY A 65 -2.07 31.87 -10.09
C GLY A 65 -3.47 31.28 -9.91
N ASP A 66 -4.38 31.44 -10.87
CA ASP A 66 -5.74 30.90 -10.82
C ASP A 66 -5.85 29.53 -11.53
N PRO A 67 -6.10 28.41 -10.81
CA PRO A 67 -6.29 27.11 -11.43
C PRO A 67 -7.69 26.89 -12.02
N SER A 68 -8.60 27.88 -12.01
CA SER A 68 -10.01 27.72 -12.43
C SER A 68 -10.20 27.13 -13.84
N PHE A 69 -9.25 27.34 -14.75
CA PHE A 69 -9.28 26.78 -16.10
C PHE A 69 -9.34 25.24 -16.11
N ILE A 70 -8.76 24.58 -15.10
CA ILE A 70 -8.75 23.13 -14.93
C ILE A 70 -9.55 22.67 -13.71
N ALA A 71 -9.54 23.43 -12.62
CA ALA A 71 -10.20 23.07 -11.36
C ALA A 71 -11.73 22.89 -11.52
N ARG A 72 -12.36 23.60 -12.46
CA ARG A 72 -13.80 23.48 -12.74
C ARG A 72 -14.27 22.08 -13.17
N TYR A 73 -13.36 21.20 -13.57
CA TYR A 73 -13.66 19.82 -13.98
C TYR A 73 -13.52 18.81 -12.84
N LEU A 74 -13.02 19.23 -11.67
CA LEU A 74 -12.66 18.36 -10.57
C LEU A 74 -13.43 18.71 -9.29
N PRO A 75 -13.61 17.75 -8.35
CA PRO A 75 -14.26 18.02 -7.07
C PRO A 75 -13.52 19.08 -6.25
N THR A 76 -14.22 19.69 -5.30
CA THR A 76 -13.62 20.61 -4.33
C THR A 76 -12.46 19.97 -3.57
N GLY A 77 -11.44 20.76 -3.25
CA GLY A 77 -10.28 20.32 -2.47
C GLY A 77 -9.06 19.92 -3.31
N TRP A 78 -9.13 20.10 -4.63
CA TRP A 78 -7.98 20.07 -5.55
C TRP A 78 -7.39 21.46 -5.77
N PHE A 79 -6.11 21.52 -6.14
CA PHE A 79 -5.39 22.74 -6.55
C PHE A 79 -5.27 23.83 -5.48
N ASP A 80 -5.03 23.44 -4.23
CA ASP A 80 -4.58 24.35 -3.17
C ASP A 80 -3.09 24.68 -3.35
N LEU A 81 -2.81 25.59 -4.29
CA LEU A 81 -1.46 25.85 -4.79
C LEU A 81 -0.66 26.76 -3.84
N ALA A 82 0.66 26.54 -3.80
CA ALA A 82 1.61 27.39 -3.09
C ALA A 82 1.94 28.69 -3.87
N THR A 83 0.93 29.39 -4.40
CA THR A 83 1.11 30.59 -5.25
C THR A 83 1.62 31.81 -4.49
N HIS A 84 1.41 31.84 -3.18
CA HIS A 84 1.89 32.90 -2.30
C HIS A 84 3.33 32.68 -1.82
N ASP A 85 3.87 31.48 -2.01
CA ASP A 85 5.20 31.12 -1.53
C ASP A 85 6.30 31.92 -2.29
N PRO A 86 7.24 32.58 -1.57
CA PRO A 86 8.31 33.36 -2.18
C PRO A 86 9.24 32.56 -3.10
N MET A 87 9.50 31.30 -2.76
CA MET A 87 10.34 30.39 -3.55
C MET A 87 9.65 30.04 -4.87
N MET A 88 8.35 29.72 -4.86
CA MET A 88 7.58 29.46 -6.09
C MET A 88 7.56 30.67 -7.02
N ARG A 89 7.35 31.87 -6.47
CA ARG A 89 7.40 33.14 -7.22
C ARG A 89 8.79 33.46 -7.75
N SER A 90 9.85 33.09 -7.03
CA SER A 90 11.23 33.24 -7.51
C SER A 90 11.52 32.28 -8.65
N LEU A 91 11.14 31.00 -8.51
CA LEU A 91 11.33 29.98 -9.53
C LEU A 91 10.57 30.33 -10.82
N GLY A 92 9.34 30.82 -10.72
CA GLY A 92 8.56 31.26 -11.87
C GLY A 92 9.18 32.45 -12.63
N ARG A 93 9.98 33.30 -11.97
CA ARG A 93 10.68 34.42 -12.62
C ARG A 93 11.86 33.97 -13.47
N VAL A 94 12.48 32.84 -13.13
CA VAL A 94 13.71 32.36 -13.80
C VAL A 94 13.46 31.28 -14.86
N LEU A 95 12.28 30.66 -14.88
CA LEU A 95 11.94 29.62 -15.86
C LEU A 95 11.57 30.24 -17.22
N PRO A 96 12.35 30.00 -18.28
CA PRO A 96 12.00 30.43 -19.63
C PRO A 96 10.88 29.55 -20.20
N ALA A 97 10.05 30.12 -21.08
CA ALA A 97 8.97 29.42 -21.80
C ALA A 97 8.02 28.61 -20.89
N PRO A 98 7.29 29.27 -19.96
CA PRO A 98 6.40 28.60 -19.02
C PRO A 98 5.31 27.77 -19.69
N GLU A 99 4.97 28.02 -20.95
CA GLU A 99 3.97 27.29 -21.72
C GLU A 99 4.37 25.81 -21.95
N LEU A 100 5.67 25.49 -21.99
CA LEU A 100 6.16 24.12 -22.09
C LEU A 100 5.79 23.27 -20.87
N LEU A 101 5.58 23.93 -19.72
CA LEU A 101 5.17 23.30 -18.48
C LEU A 101 3.69 22.87 -18.49
N ALA A 102 2.91 23.18 -19.54
CA ALA A 102 1.53 22.73 -19.64
C ALA A 102 1.40 21.20 -19.45
N THR A 103 2.41 20.42 -19.87
CA THR A 103 2.46 18.96 -19.69
C THR A 103 2.42 18.50 -18.23
N SER A 104 2.80 19.36 -17.28
CA SER A 104 2.67 19.09 -15.84
C SER A 104 1.21 19.06 -15.34
N VAL A 105 0.28 19.62 -16.12
CA VAL A 105 -1.16 19.59 -15.84
C VAL A 105 -1.70 18.19 -16.13
N LEU A 106 -1.93 17.44 -15.06
CA LEU A 106 -2.54 16.10 -14.99
C LEU A 106 -1.74 14.96 -15.66
N ARG A 107 -1.13 15.21 -16.82
CA ARG A 107 -0.49 14.20 -17.68
C ARG A 107 0.73 13.52 -17.08
N VAL A 108 1.70 14.28 -16.57
CA VAL A 108 2.87 13.69 -15.89
C VAL A 108 2.44 12.90 -14.66
N GLN A 109 1.44 13.40 -13.92
CA GLN A 109 0.92 12.70 -12.77
C GLN A 109 0.18 11.40 -13.14
N ALA A 110 -0.60 11.40 -14.23
CA ALA A 110 -1.26 10.22 -14.76
C ALA A 110 -0.26 9.08 -15.05
N PHE A 111 0.96 9.44 -15.48
CA PHE A 111 2.06 8.47 -15.62
C PHE A 111 2.58 7.95 -14.28
N LEU A 112 2.80 8.84 -13.31
CA LEU A 112 3.52 8.57 -12.05
C LEU A 112 2.68 7.91 -10.94
N GLU A 113 1.35 8.01 -10.99
CA GLU A 113 0.47 7.43 -9.96
C GLU A 113 0.61 5.91 -9.86
N LEU A 114 0.64 5.21 -10.99
CA LEU A 114 0.76 3.75 -11.02
C LEU A 114 2.11 3.26 -10.46
N PRO A 115 3.29 3.78 -10.88
CA PRO A 115 4.55 3.38 -10.27
C PRO A 115 4.60 3.77 -8.79
N PHE A 116 3.98 4.87 -8.37
CA PHE A 116 3.91 5.23 -6.96
C PHE A 116 3.19 4.16 -6.13
N VAL A 117 1.97 3.78 -6.52
CA VAL A 117 1.19 2.79 -5.75
C VAL A 117 1.81 1.39 -5.81
N LEU A 118 2.33 0.96 -6.97
CA LEU A 118 2.93 -0.37 -7.10
C LEU A 118 4.30 -0.47 -6.39
N THR A 119 5.11 0.60 -6.39
CA THR A 119 6.37 0.62 -5.62
C THR A 119 6.13 0.71 -4.12
N ALA A 120 5.07 1.39 -3.67
CA ALA A 120 4.63 1.36 -2.28
C ALA A 120 4.24 -0.05 -1.85
N PHE A 121 3.40 -0.74 -2.64
CA PHE A 121 3.04 -2.12 -2.37
C PHE A 121 4.25 -3.06 -2.37
N ALA A 122 5.13 -2.93 -3.37
CA ALA A 122 6.36 -3.72 -3.48
C ALA A 122 7.29 -3.51 -2.27
N THR A 123 7.37 -2.27 -1.76
CA THR A 123 8.14 -1.94 -0.55
C THR A 123 7.59 -2.66 0.67
N VAL A 124 6.26 -2.63 0.88
CA VAL A 124 5.60 -3.34 1.97
C VAL A 124 5.82 -4.86 1.86
N ALA A 125 5.57 -5.42 0.68
CA ALA A 125 5.79 -6.85 0.43
C ALA A 125 7.24 -7.24 0.68
N ARG A 126 8.21 -6.40 0.28
CA ARG A 126 9.63 -6.66 0.45
C ARG A 126 10.12 -6.53 1.90
N TRP A 127 9.54 -5.62 2.67
CA TRP A 127 9.79 -5.49 4.10
C TRP A 127 9.21 -6.67 4.88
N PHE A 128 8.05 -7.18 4.45
CA PHE A 128 7.40 -8.32 5.06
C PHE A 128 8.10 -9.64 4.70
N ASP A 129 8.28 -9.93 3.42
CA ASP A 129 9.00 -11.11 2.95
C ASP A 129 9.52 -10.92 1.52
N ALA A 130 10.85 -10.95 1.38
CA ALA A 130 11.54 -10.88 0.10
C ALA A 130 11.12 -11.98 -0.89
N ASP A 131 10.87 -13.20 -0.42
CA ASP A 131 10.38 -14.28 -1.27
C ASP A 131 8.94 -14.05 -1.74
N LEU A 132 8.10 -13.42 -0.90
CA LEU A 132 6.76 -13.05 -1.31
C LEU A 132 6.82 -11.95 -2.37
N TYR A 133 7.61 -10.90 -2.13
CA TYR A 133 7.85 -9.83 -3.09
C TYR A 133 8.29 -10.37 -4.45
N ARG A 134 9.33 -11.21 -4.48
CA ARG A 134 9.83 -11.80 -5.73
C ARG A 134 8.76 -12.66 -6.42
N ARG A 135 8.03 -13.48 -5.66
CA ARG A 135 6.95 -14.31 -6.21
C ARG A 135 5.85 -13.47 -6.83
N ILE A 136 5.38 -12.44 -6.14
CA ILE A 136 4.36 -11.53 -6.64
C ILE A 136 4.87 -10.82 -7.90
N ALA A 137 6.03 -10.17 -7.81
CA ALA A 137 6.57 -9.33 -8.87
C ALA A 137 6.97 -10.10 -10.13
N CYS A 138 7.33 -11.38 -10.00
CA CYS A 138 7.65 -12.26 -11.13
C CYS A 138 6.48 -13.19 -11.53
N SER A 139 5.26 -12.92 -11.07
CA SER A 139 4.06 -13.70 -11.42
C SER A 139 3.08 -12.89 -12.28
N ALA A 140 2.03 -13.56 -12.76
CA ALA A 140 0.90 -12.93 -13.44
C ALA A 140 0.09 -11.96 -12.55
N LEU A 141 0.29 -11.98 -11.22
CA LEU A 141 -0.42 -11.06 -10.31
C LEU A 141 0.00 -9.61 -10.55
N LEU A 142 1.28 -9.34 -10.83
CA LEU A 142 1.77 -7.98 -11.04
C LEU A 142 1.19 -7.31 -12.30
N PRO A 143 1.26 -7.90 -13.52
CA PRO A 143 0.62 -7.30 -14.69
C PRO A 143 -0.90 -7.23 -14.54
N LEU A 144 -1.54 -8.20 -13.87
CA LEU A 144 -2.98 -8.14 -13.60
C LEU A 144 -3.35 -6.98 -12.67
N ALA A 145 -2.56 -6.74 -11.61
CA ALA A 145 -2.76 -5.59 -10.73
C ALA A 145 -2.55 -4.27 -11.47
N SER A 146 -1.52 -4.20 -12.32
CA SER A 146 -1.27 -3.05 -13.20
C SER A 146 -2.49 -2.74 -14.06
N VAL A 147 -3.04 -3.73 -14.76
CA VAL A 147 -4.25 -3.57 -15.59
C VAL A 147 -5.45 -3.18 -14.74
N SER A 148 -5.69 -3.85 -13.61
CA SER A 148 -6.83 -3.55 -12.72
C SER A 148 -6.78 -2.11 -12.21
N TYR A 149 -5.59 -1.63 -11.83
CA TYR A 149 -5.41 -0.28 -11.31
C TYR A 149 -5.60 0.76 -12.41
N THR A 150 -5.02 0.53 -13.59
CA THR A 150 -5.21 1.39 -14.76
C THR A 150 -6.68 1.46 -15.15
N VAL A 151 -7.42 0.35 -15.16
CA VAL A 151 -8.88 0.38 -15.43
C VAL A 151 -9.62 1.24 -14.41
N VAL A 152 -9.30 1.13 -13.12
CA VAL A 152 -9.92 1.97 -12.07
C VAL A 152 -9.60 3.44 -12.31
N PHE A 153 -8.33 3.80 -12.55
CA PHE A 153 -7.95 5.18 -12.83
C PHE A 153 -8.64 5.74 -14.08
N CYS A 154 -8.67 4.95 -15.18
CA CYS A 154 -9.33 5.34 -16.41
C CYS A 154 -10.84 5.57 -16.22
N LEU A 155 -11.51 4.75 -15.41
CA LEU A 155 -12.92 4.95 -15.07
C LEU A 155 -13.14 6.25 -14.30
N VAL A 156 -12.28 6.54 -13.31
CA VAL A 156 -12.37 7.78 -12.53
C VAL A 156 -12.12 9.00 -13.41
N GLU A 157 -11.13 8.96 -14.30
CA GLU A 157 -10.87 10.04 -15.27
C GLU A 157 -12.02 10.21 -16.28
N TRP A 158 -12.67 9.11 -16.64
CA TRP A 158 -13.82 9.14 -17.52
C TRP A 158 -15.08 9.70 -16.85
N ASP A 159 -15.19 9.56 -15.54
CA ASP A 159 -16.25 10.19 -14.73
C ASP A 159 -15.93 11.65 -14.44
N LEU A 160 -14.64 12.01 -14.32
CA LEU A 160 -14.12 13.36 -14.06
C LEU A 160 -13.48 13.96 -15.32
N ARG A 161 -14.21 13.95 -16.44
CA ARG A 161 -13.65 14.34 -17.74
C ARG A 161 -13.17 15.79 -17.73
N ASN A 162 -11.98 15.96 -18.25
CA ASN A 162 -11.31 17.23 -18.43
C ASN A 162 -10.68 17.28 -19.84
N PRO A 163 -10.14 18.44 -20.28
CA PRO A 163 -9.59 18.57 -21.64
C PRO A 163 -8.43 17.61 -21.97
N TYR A 164 -7.78 17.02 -20.97
CA TYR A 164 -6.64 16.13 -21.12
C TYR A 164 -6.97 14.63 -20.92
N THR A 165 -8.24 14.28 -20.67
CA THR A 165 -8.64 12.89 -20.37
C THR A 165 -8.11 11.88 -21.38
N ASN A 166 -8.17 12.16 -22.69
CA ASN A 166 -7.68 11.21 -23.70
C ASN A 166 -6.15 11.01 -23.61
N ASP A 167 -5.39 12.07 -23.35
CA ASP A 167 -3.94 11.99 -23.16
C ASP A 167 -3.62 11.17 -21.90
N ASP A 168 -4.32 11.44 -20.80
CA ASP A 168 -4.15 10.75 -19.52
C ASP A 168 -4.40 9.24 -19.66
N LEU A 169 -5.46 8.83 -20.37
CA LEU A 169 -5.76 7.42 -20.65
C LEU A 169 -4.63 6.72 -21.41
N VAL A 170 -4.08 7.36 -22.44
CA VAL A 170 -2.96 6.81 -23.23
C VAL A 170 -1.70 6.72 -22.37
N ILE A 171 -1.38 7.77 -21.62
CA ILE A 171 -0.22 7.81 -20.72
C ILE A 171 -0.30 6.72 -19.65
N ARG A 172 -1.50 6.50 -19.07
CA ARG A 172 -1.73 5.42 -18.11
C ARG A 172 -1.57 4.05 -18.72
N ALA A 173 -2.02 3.84 -19.95
CA ALA A 173 -1.80 2.58 -20.67
C ALA A 173 -0.30 2.31 -20.87
N VAL A 174 0.48 3.33 -21.22
CA VAL A 174 1.94 3.23 -21.32
C VAL A 174 2.56 2.90 -19.96
N SER A 175 2.16 3.62 -18.90
CA SER A 175 2.62 3.34 -17.53
C SER A 175 2.26 1.92 -17.07
N ALA A 176 1.09 1.41 -17.47
CA ALA A 176 0.60 0.06 -17.16
C ALA A 176 1.47 -1.05 -17.75
N VAL A 177 2.18 -0.77 -18.84
CA VAL A 177 3.11 -1.71 -19.48
C VAL A 177 4.51 -1.55 -18.87
N ILE A 178 5.02 -0.32 -18.77
CA ILE A 178 6.40 -0.06 -18.33
C ILE A 178 6.61 -0.44 -16.87
N THR A 179 5.71 -0.02 -15.99
CA THR A 179 5.85 -0.19 -14.53
C THR A 179 6.01 -1.65 -14.10
N PRO A 180 5.13 -2.60 -14.47
CA PRO A 180 5.29 -3.99 -14.05
C PRO A 180 6.54 -4.65 -14.64
N VAL A 181 6.95 -4.29 -15.87
CA VAL A 181 8.18 -4.81 -16.47
C VAL A 181 9.42 -4.37 -15.68
N LEU A 182 9.50 -3.10 -15.28
CA LEU A 182 10.60 -2.59 -14.46
C LEU A 182 10.63 -3.25 -13.07
N LEU A 183 9.47 -3.36 -12.42
CA LEU A 183 9.35 -3.99 -11.10
C LEU A 183 9.74 -5.47 -11.13
N ALA A 184 9.27 -6.23 -12.13
CA ALA A 184 9.66 -7.63 -12.30
C ALA A 184 11.17 -7.76 -12.55
N ARG A 185 11.73 -6.86 -13.36
CA ARG A 185 13.17 -6.80 -13.67
C ARG A 185 14.03 -6.47 -12.45
N TRP A 186 13.56 -5.61 -11.54
CA TRP A 186 14.25 -5.31 -10.28
C TRP A 186 14.10 -6.47 -9.28
N ALA A 187 12.91 -7.06 -9.18
CA ALA A 187 12.64 -8.20 -8.31
C ALA A 187 13.51 -9.43 -8.68
N ALA A 188 13.69 -9.69 -9.97
CA ALA A 188 14.56 -10.76 -10.45
C ALA A 188 16.04 -10.59 -10.06
N ARG A 189 16.47 -9.36 -9.70
CA ARG A 189 17.82 -9.04 -9.22
C ARG A 189 17.90 -8.83 -7.71
N ASP A 190 16.79 -8.97 -6.99
CA ASP A 190 16.78 -8.84 -5.53
C ASP A 190 17.38 -10.09 -4.89
N ALA A 191 18.59 -9.95 -4.35
CA ALA A 191 19.29 -11.00 -3.64
C ALA A 191 19.09 -10.91 -2.10
N GLY A 192 18.32 -9.95 -1.62
CA GLY A 192 18.23 -9.76 -0.17
C GLY A 192 17.35 -10.82 0.51
N VAL A 193 17.74 -11.12 1.75
CA VAL A 193 17.11 -12.13 2.60
C VAL A 193 16.01 -11.49 3.44
N SER A 194 14.93 -12.24 3.68
CA SER A 194 13.86 -11.85 4.58
C SER A 194 14.35 -11.84 6.02
N ARG A 195 14.10 -10.75 6.75
CA ARG A 195 14.42 -10.61 8.19
C ARG A 195 13.20 -10.44 9.07
N ALA A 196 12.00 -10.29 8.50
CA ALA A 196 10.79 -10.19 9.31
C ALA A 196 10.42 -11.60 9.78
N ALA A 197 10.91 -11.95 10.97
CA ALA A 197 10.57 -13.20 11.58
C ALA A 197 9.10 -13.19 12.04
N ALA A 198 8.46 -14.36 12.05
CA ALA A 198 7.10 -14.58 12.56
C ALA A 198 7.03 -14.48 14.11
N SER A 199 7.62 -13.43 14.68
CA SER A 199 7.61 -13.09 16.10
C SER A 199 6.67 -11.91 16.34
N VAL A 200 6.20 -11.78 17.58
CA VAL A 200 5.37 -10.64 18.02
C VAL A 200 6.08 -9.31 17.74
N SER A 201 7.33 -9.16 18.19
CA SER A 201 8.12 -7.94 17.97
C SER A 201 8.34 -7.65 16.49
N GLY A 202 8.64 -8.68 15.68
CA GLY A 202 8.80 -8.53 14.23
C GLY A 202 7.53 -8.05 13.54
N LEU A 203 6.38 -8.64 13.90
CA LEU A 203 5.07 -8.25 13.40
C LEU A 203 4.69 -6.82 13.83
N LEU A 204 4.90 -6.45 15.09
CA LEU A 204 4.63 -5.09 15.58
C LEU A 204 5.50 -4.04 14.89
N VAL A 205 6.79 -4.32 14.70
CA VAL A 205 7.70 -3.42 13.96
C VAL A 205 7.26 -3.29 12.50
N PHE A 206 6.83 -4.40 11.88
CA PHE A 206 6.27 -4.37 10.53
C PHE A 206 4.98 -3.54 10.45
N ILE A 207 4.03 -3.74 11.35
CA ILE A 207 2.76 -3.00 11.40
C ILE A 207 3.01 -1.51 11.63
N GLY A 208 3.92 -1.15 12.54
CA GLY A 208 4.32 0.23 12.74
C GLY A 208 4.94 0.84 11.48
N SER A 209 5.80 0.09 10.79
CA SER A 209 6.43 0.55 9.53
C SER A 209 5.38 0.76 8.44
N LEU A 210 4.39 -0.14 8.35
CA LEU A 210 3.26 -0.04 7.44
C LEU A 210 2.39 1.19 7.76
N GLY A 211 2.09 1.42 9.02
CA GLY A 211 1.33 2.60 9.48
C GLY A 211 2.05 3.91 9.14
N ALA A 212 3.34 4.01 9.46
CA ALA A 212 4.15 5.18 9.16
C ALA A 212 4.25 5.44 7.64
N LEU A 213 4.47 4.39 6.84
CA LEU A 213 4.45 4.52 5.38
C LEU A 213 3.06 4.93 4.86
N GLY A 214 1.99 4.37 5.41
CA GLY A 214 0.61 4.73 5.08
C GLY A 214 0.33 6.22 5.32
N VAL A 215 0.78 6.77 6.46
CA VAL A 215 0.70 8.21 6.74
C VAL A 215 1.45 9.03 5.69
N LEU A 216 2.68 8.64 5.33
CA LEU A 216 3.45 9.34 4.29
C LEU A 216 2.76 9.29 2.94
N VAL A 217 2.18 8.14 2.56
CA VAL A 217 1.39 8.00 1.32
C VAL A 217 0.16 8.89 1.34
N LEU A 218 -0.54 9.00 2.48
CA LEU A 218 -1.69 9.91 2.61
C LEU A 218 -1.28 11.39 2.53
N VAL A 219 -0.12 11.76 3.07
CA VAL A 219 0.41 13.13 2.90
C VAL A 219 0.73 13.40 1.43
N VAL A 220 1.46 12.51 0.75
CA VAL A 220 1.74 12.64 -0.69
C VAL A 220 0.44 12.72 -1.50
N TYR A 221 -0.58 11.94 -1.11
CA TYR A 221 -1.88 12.01 -1.73
C TYR A 221 -2.52 13.39 -1.56
N ASP A 222 -2.62 13.88 -0.33
CA ASP A 222 -3.23 15.17 0.00
C ASP A 222 -2.48 16.34 -0.66
N THR A 223 -1.16 16.44 -0.48
CA THR A 223 -0.37 17.61 -0.87
C THR A 223 0.08 17.58 -2.32
N ALA A 224 0.26 16.39 -2.90
CA ALA A 224 0.85 16.28 -4.23
C ALA A 224 -0.09 15.66 -5.24
N LEU A 225 -0.71 14.52 -4.97
CA LEU A 225 -1.60 13.89 -5.96
C LEU A 225 -2.93 14.65 -6.17
N LEU A 226 -3.30 15.55 -5.26
CA LEU A 226 -4.44 16.46 -5.46
C LEU A 226 -4.01 17.88 -5.88
N TYR A 227 -2.74 18.07 -6.23
CA TYR A 227 -2.15 19.38 -6.54
C TYR A 227 -2.28 20.42 -5.42
N ASN A 228 -2.23 19.99 -4.15
CA ASN A 228 -2.38 20.89 -2.99
C ASN A 228 -1.03 21.23 -2.33
N LEU A 229 -0.06 21.71 -3.12
CA LEU A 229 1.28 22.00 -2.60
C LEU A 229 1.26 23.05 -1.48
N GLY A 230 0.27 23.94 -1.46
CA GLY A 230 0.05 24.94 -0.41
C GLY A 230 -0.21 24.36 0.98
N ARG A 231 -0.64 23.09 1.07
CA ARG A 231 -0.85 22.39 2.36
C ARG A 231 0.41 21.75 2.92
N LEU A 232 1.54 21.80 2.21
CA LEU A 232 2.73 21.05 2.59
C LEU A 232 3.25 21.47 3.98
N ASP A 233 3.23 22.77 4.29
CA ASP A 233 3.71 23.30 5.57
C ASP A 233 2.89 22.76 6.75
N ASP A 234 1.57 22.70 6.61
CA ASP A 234 0.66 22.14 7.62
C ASP A 234 0.88 20.64 7.84
N ARG A 235 1.37 19.92 6.82
CA ARG A 235 1.64 18.48 6.87
C ARG A 235 3.08 18.17 7.29
N LEU A 236 3.99 19.13 7.26
CA LEU A 236 5.41 18.89 7.53
C LEU A 236 5.66 18.25 8.91
N PRO A 237 5.00 18.68 10.02
CA PRO A 237 5.17 18.01 11.31
C PRO A 237 4.79 16.52 11.27
N VAL A 238 3.70 16.19 10.56
CA VAL A 238 3.22 14.80 10.40
C VAL A 238 4.23 13.99 9.57
N VAL A 239 4.77 14.57 8.51
CA VAL A 239 5.83 13.94 7.68
C VAL A 239 7.05 13.64 8.54
N MET A 240 7.52 14.61 9.33
CA MET A 240 8.70 14.44 10.17
C MET A 240 8.52 13.33 11.21
N VAL A 241 7.37 13.28 11.88
CA VAL A 241 7.04 12.21 12.83
C VAL A 241 6.99 10.86 12.13
N ALA A 242 6.31 10.77 10.97
CA ALA A 242 6.19 9.52 10.23
C ALA A 242 7.55 9.02 9.69
N VAL A 243 8.41 9.91 9.19
CA VAL A 243 9.77 9.58 8.75
C VAL A 243 10.64 9.13 9.92
N ALA A 244 10.58 9.84 11.06
CA ALA A 244 11.33 9.46 12.26
C ALA A 244 10.89 8.09 12.78
N ALA A 245 9.57 7.85 12.88
CA ALA A 245 9.00 6.57 13.29
C ALA A 245 9.42 5.46 12.32
N LEU A 246 9.28 5.68 11.01
CA LEU A 246 9.66 4.69 10.00
C LEU A 246 11.15 4.37 10.09
N THR A 247 12.03 5.37 10.17
CA THR A 247 13.48 5.18 10.31
C THR A 247 13.81 4.38 11.56
N GLY A 248 13.24 4.75 12.71
CA GLY A 248 13.44 4.05 13.99
C GLY A 248 12.97 2.60 13.95
N LEU A 249 11.79 2.34 13.37
CA LEU A 249 11.24 0.99 13.22
C LEU A 249 12.06 0.15 12.24
N ARG A 250 12.51 0.71 11.13
CA ARG A 250 13.38 0.01 10.17
C ARG A 250 14.76 -0.29 10.76
N TRP A 251 15.29 0.61 11.59
CA TRP A 251 16.51 0.37 12.34
C TRP A 251 16.32 -0.75 13.38
N ALA A 252 15.24 -0.70 14.17
CA ALA A 252 14.89 -1.73 15.14
C ALA A 252 14.70 -3.10 14.48
N ALA A 253 14.04 -3.16 13.31
CA ALA A 253 13.87 -4.39 12.54
C ALA A 253 15.22 -5.06 12.19
N GLY A 254 16.26 -4.28 11.95
CA GLY A 254 17.61 -4.79 11.68
C GLY A 254 18.36 -5.30 12.91
N ARG A 255 17.84 -5.07 14.11
CA ARG A 255 18.42 -5.44 15.40
C ARG A 255 17.63 -6.53 16.14
N LEU A 256 16.46 -6.92 15.64
CA LEU A 256 15.69 -7.99 16.25
C LEU A 256 16.43 -9.32 16.09
N PRO A 257 16.53 -10.13 17.16
CA PRO A 257 17.12 -11.46 17.06
C PRO A 257 16.25 -12.38 16.22
N ASP A 258 16.89 -13.31 15.50
CA ASP A 258 16.17 -14.38 14.82
C ASP A 258 15.53 -15.29 15.88
N PRO A 259 14.19 -15.45 15.89
CA PRO A 259 13.53 -16.29 16.87
C PRO A 259 13.80 -17.78 16.58
N SER A 260 14.05 -18.54 17.63
CA SER A 260 14.34 -19.98 17.58
C SER A 260 13.18 -20.78 16.99
N ALA A 261 11.93 -20.35 17.24
CA ALA A 261 10.72 -20.81 16.56
C ALA A 261 9.56 -19.83 16.81
N PRO A 262 8.70 -19.55 15.82
CA PRO A 262 7.50 -18.76 16.04
C PRO A 262 6.46 -19.54 16.85
N GLY A 263 5.72 -18.85 17.72
CA GLY A 263 4.55 -19.43 18.39
C GLY A 263 3.42 -19.73 17.38
N LEU A 264 2.51 -20.63 17.74
CA LEU A 264 1.43 -21.10 16.86
C LEU A 264 0.57 -19.94 16.33
N SER A 265 0.14 -19.05 17.22
CA SER A 265 -0.71 -17.91 16.87
C SER A 265 0.06 -16.86 16.06
N SER A 266 1.32 -16.60 16.42
CA SER A 266 2.21 -15.68 15.69
C SER A 266 2.52 -16.17 14.28
N ALA A 267 2.78 -17.47 14.11
CA ALA A 267 2.97 -18.12 12.81
C ALA A 267 1.71 -18.01 11.93
N PHE A 268 0.53 -18.21 12.53
CA PHE A 268 -0.74 -18.02 11.84
C PHE A 268 -0.92 -16.59 11.35
N VAL A 269 -0.73 -15.58 12.21
CA VAL A 269 -0.86 -14.16 11.78
C VAL A 269 0.10 -13.84 10.65
N TRP A 270 1.34 -14.31 10.72
CA TRP A 270 2.30 -14.14 9.64
C TRP A 270 1.80 -14.77 8.33
N GLN A 271 1.26 -15.99 8.36
CA GLN A 271 0.70 -16.63 7.17
C GLN A 271 -0.54 -15.90 6.63
N VAL A 272 -1.41 -15.38 7.50
CA VAL A 272 -2.57 -14.57 7.08
C VAL A 272 -2.10 -13.35 6.32
N LEU A 273 -1.16 -12.58 6.90
CA LEU A 273 -0.61 -11.38 6.24
C LEU A 273 0.06 -11.72 4.91
N ARG A 274 0.78 -12.85 4.85
CA ARG A 274 1.39 -13.35 3.63
C ARG A 274 0.37 -13.58 2.51
N HIS A 275 -0.68 -14.35 2.81
CA HIS A 275 -1.73 -14.67 1.84
C HIS A 275 -2.55 -13.44 1.48
N TRP A 276 -2.87 -12.60 2.48
CA TRP A 276 -3.58 -11.34 2.30
C TRP A 276 -2.85 -10.41 1.33
N LEU A 277 -1.55 -10.18 1.51
CA LEU A 277 -0.76 -9.34 0.59
C LEU A 277 -0.77 -9.90 -0.84
N GLY A 278 -0.72 -11.22 -1.02
CA GLY A 278 -0.84 -11.83 -2.35
C GLY A 278 -2.21 -11.62 -2.99
N LEU A 279 -3.28 -11.81 -2.21
CA LEU A 279 -4.67 -11.73 -2.66
C LEU A 279 -5.14 -10.30 -2.89
N PHE A 280 -4.74 -9.38 -2.01
CA PHE A 280 -5.22 -8.01 -1.99
C PHE A 280 -4.57 -7.13 -3.06
N LEU A 281 -3.38 -7.49 -3.56
CA LEU A 281 -2.66 -6.70 -4.55
C LEU A 281 -3.54 -6.30 -5.74
N VAL A 282 -4.17 -7.25 -6.40
CA VAL A 282 -4.94 -6.99 -7.63
C VAL A 282 -6.18 -6.13 -7.37
N PRO A 283 -7.03 -6.43 -6.37
CA PRO A 283 -8.25 -5.66 -6.14
C PRO A 283 -8.09 -4.41 -5.26
N ALA A 284 -6.93 -4.13 -4.65
CA ALA A 284 -6.78 -3.06 -3.66
C ALA A 284 -7.35 -1.71 -4.12
N LEU A 285 -7.00 -1.27 -5.34
CA LEU A 285 -7.49 0.01 -5.86
C LEU A 285 -8.97 -0.04 -6.21
N ALA A 286 -9.45 -1.15 -6.77
CA ALA A 286 -10.87 -1.33 -7.10
C ALA A 286 -11.73 -1.33 -5.83
N VAL A 287 -11.31 -2.00 -4.77
CA VAL A 287 -12.00 -2.01 -3.46
C VAL A 287 -12.02 -0.60 -2.88
N ARG A 288 -10.88 0.10 -2.83
CA ARG A 288 -10.80 1.48 -2.35
C ARG A 288 -11.78 2.39 -3.08
N TYR A 289 -11.73 2.41 -4.41
CA TYR A 289 -12.60 3.26 -5.21
C TYR A 289 -14.05 2.74 -5.27
N GLY A 290 -14.29 1.46 -5.00
CA GLY A 290 -15.61 0.88 -4.84
C GLY A 290 -16.40 1.45 -3.66
N VAL A 291 -15.71 1.92 -2.63
CA VAL A 291 -16.34 2.64 -1.50
C VAL A 291 -16.85 4.02 -1.94
N MET A 292 -16.13 4.72 -2.81
CA MET A 292 -16.46 6.11 -3.18
C MET A 292 -17.32 6.22 -4.46
N PHE A 293 -17.06 5.36 -5.46
CA PHE A 293 -17.65 5.40 -6.81
C PHE A 293 -18.49 4.15 -7.13
N GLY A 294 -18.69 3.27 -6.15
CA GLY A 294 -19.43 2.01 -6.31
C GLY A 294 -20.43 1.79 -5.19
N THR A 295 -20.66 0.53 -4.87
CA THR A 295 -21.49 0.12 -3.72
C THR A 295 -20.57 -0.23 -2.54
N PRO A 296 -20.49 0.60 -1.48
CA PRO A 296 -19.58 0.38 -0.35
C PRO A 296 -19.73 -1.00 0.29
N GLN A 297 -20.97 -1.48 0.42
CA GLN A 297 -21.30 -2.78 1.01
C GLN A 297 -20.72 -3.92 0.16
N LEU A 298 -20.73 -3.80 -1.17
CA LEU A 298 -20.12 -4.79 -2.05
C LEU A 298 -18.59 -4.77 -1.93
N ALA A 299 -17.97 -3.59 -1.91
CA ALA A 299 -16.53 -3.46 -1.72
C ALA A 299 -16.07 -4.09 -0.39
N GLY A 300 -16.78 -3.79 0.70
CA GLY A 300 -16.53 -4.38 2.02
C GLY A 300 -16.77 -5.90 2.04
N ALA A 301 -17.84 -6.40 1.41
CA ALA A 301 -18.10 -7.83 1.32
C ALA A 301 -16.99 -8.58 0.58
N MET A 302 -16.47 -8.00 -0.51
CA MET A 302 -15.36 -8.58 -1.26
C MET A 302 -14.04 -8.54 -0.48
N GLU A 303 -13.80 -7.48 0.29
CA GLU A 303 -12.65 -7.39 1.20
C GLU A 303 -12.71 -8.49 2.28
N LEU A 304 -13.88 -8.67 2.91
CA LEU A 304 -14.11 -9.73 3.90
C LEU A 304 -13.93 -11.13 3.30
N LEU A 305 -14.39 -11.36 2.07
CA LEU A 305 -14.20 -12.63 1.36
C LEU A 305 -12.70 -12.94 1.21
N MET A 306 -11.90 -11.98 0.75
CA MET A 306 -10.46 -12.16 0.63
C MET A 306 -9.80 -12.44 1.98
N ALA A 307 -10.27 -11.79 3.05
CA ALA A 307 -9.71 -11.94 4.39
C ALA A 307 -10.02 -13.34 4.92
N ALA A 308 -11.25 -13.81 4.72
CA ALA A 308 -11.66 -15.17 5.06
C ALA A 308 -10.84 -16.23 4.30
N VAL A 309 -10.60 -16.03 2.99
CA VAL A 309 -9.76 -16.94 2.20
C VAL A 309 -8.32 -16.94 2.71
N ALA A 310 -7.73 -15.78 3.01
CA ALA A 310 -6.39 -15.69 3.59
C ALA A 310 -6.30 -16.42 4.95
N VAL A 311 -7.31 -16.27 5.81
CA VAL A 311 -7.45 -16.97 7.10
C VAL A 311 -7.52 -18.48 6.92
N VAL A 312 -8.33 -18.98 5.97
CA VAL A 312 -8.45 -20.42 5.70
C VAL A 312 -7.14 -21.00 5.19
N LEU A 313 -6.48 -20.32 4.24
CA LEU A 313 -5.18 -20.75 3.70
C LEU A 313 -4.10 -20.76 4.78
N ALA A 314 -4.02 -19.72 5.61
CA ALA A 314 -3.09 -19.65 6.72
C ALA A 314 -3.32 -20.75 7.76
N GLY A 315 -4.59 -21.01 8.11
CA GLY A 315 -4.96 -22.06 9.06
C GLY A 315 -4.56 -23.43 8.54
N ARG A 316 -4.82 -23.71 7.27
CA ARG A 316 -4.38 -24.94 6.60
C ARG A 316 -2.85 -25.09 6.65
N ASP A 317 -2.11 -24.05 6.30
CA ASP A 317 -0.64 -24.09 6.26
C ASP A 317 -0.05 -24.36 7.66
N VAL A 318 -0.57 -23.70 8.69
CA VAL A 318 -0.11 -23.87 10.07
C VAL A 318 -0.44 -25.27 10.61
N VAL A 319 -1.66 -25.77 10.36
CA VAL A 319 -2.07 -27.11 10.82
C VAL A 319 -1.24 -28.20 10.15
N VAL A 320 -1.03 -28.11 8.84
CA VAL A 320 -0.23 -29.08 8.07
C VAL A 320 1.24 -29.06 8.51
N THR A 321 1.85 -27.86 8.63
CA THR A 321 3.27 -27.74 9.03
C THR A 321 3.53 -28.19 10.46
N SER A 322 2.53 -28.08 11.34
CA SER A 322 2.64 -28.52 12.73
C SER A 322 2.28 -30.00 12.94
N GLY A 323 1.95 -30.76 11.88
CA GLY A 323 1.50 -32.15 11.98
C GLY A 323 0.20 -32.33 12.78
N GLY A 324 -0.61 -31.28 12.89
CA GLY A 324 -1.76 -31.24 13.79
C GLY A 324 -3.03 -31.80 13.16
N GLY A 325 -3.85 -32.47 13.99
CA GLY A 325 -5.20 -32.89 13.62
C GLY A 325 -6.28 -31.84 13.95
N ARG A 326 -7.54 -32.28 13.95
CA ARG A 326 -8.73 -31.44 14.25
C ARG A 326 -8.63 -30.67 15.57
N ARG A 327 -8.00 -31.26 16.60
CA ARG A 327 -7.81 -30.61 17.91
C ARG A 327 -6.95 -29.34 17.80
N LEU A 328 -5.86 -29.38 17.04
CA LEU A 328 -5.00 -28.19 16.83
C LEU A 328 -5.77 -27.10 16.08
N ALA A 329 -6.54 -27.48 15.06
CA ALA A 329 -7.36 -26.54 14.30
C ALA A 329 -8.40 -25.83 15.19
N LEU A 330 -9.05 -26.55 16.12
CA LEU A 330 -9.99 -25.97 17.07
C LEU A 330 -9.30 -25.01 18.07
N VAL A 331 -8.13 -25.40 18.60
CA VAL A 331 -7.36 -24.53 19.50
C VAL A 331 -6.93 -23.26 18.77
N LEU A 332 -6.42 -23.39 17.54
CA LEU A 332 -6.04 -22.24 16.72
C LEU A 332 -7.24 -21.33 16.44
N ALA A 333 -8.38 -21.90 16.05
CA ALA A 333 -9.61 -21.14 15.81
C ALA A 333 -10.06 -20.36 17.06
N GLY A 334 -10.01 -20.97 18.24
CA GLY A 334 -10.34 -20.30 19.51
C GLY A 334 -9.39 -19.13 19.81
N ARG A 335 -8.08 -19.32 19.64
CA ARG A 335 -7.07 -18.27 19.86
C ARG A 335 -7.21 -17.11 18.87
N VAL A 336 -7.39 -17.43 17.59
CA VAL A 336 -7.58 -16.44 16.53
C VAL A 336 -8.90 -15.70 16.73
N GLY A 337 -9.97 -16.40 17.13
CA GLY A 337 -11.25 -15.78 17.47
C GLY A 337 -11.10 -14.73 18.59
N CYS A 338 -10.36 -15.04 19.65
CA CYS A 338 -10.07 -14.08 20.72
C CYS A 338 -9.29 -12.85 20.20
N ALA A 339 -8.25 -13.07 19.38
CA ALA A 339 -7.45 -12.00 18.80
C ALA A 339 -8.27 -11.10 17.85
N VAL A 340 -9.14 -11.69 17.02
CA VAL A 340 -10.04 -10.97 16.10
C VAL A 340 -11.05 -10.15 16.87
N LEU A 341 -11.67 -10.70 17.92
CA LEU A 341 -12.61 -9.95 18.77
C LEU A 341 -11.94 -8.75 19.44
N ALA A 342 -10.78 -8.96 20.07
CA ALA A 342 -10.03 -7.89 20.72
C ALA A 342 -9.57 -6.81 19.71
N GLY A 343 -9.04 -7.24 18.57
CA GLY A 343 -8.64 -6.34 17.48
C GLY A 343 -9.83 -5.54 16.93
N SER A 344 -10.99 -6.17 16.76
CA SER A 344 -12.20 -5.51 16.24
C SER A 344 -12.73 -4.47 17.23
N ALA A 345 -12.72 -4.78 18.53
CA ALA A 345 -13.08 -3.83 19.58
C ALA A 345 -12.15 -2.61 19.58
N ALA A 346 -10.83 -2.82 19.46
CA ALA A 346 -9.84 -1.75 19.37
C ALA A 346 -10.04 -0.88 18.10
N ALA A 347 -10.24 -1.52 16.95
CA ALA A 347 -10.49 -0.84 15.68
C ALA A 347 -11.76 0.00 15.72
N TYR A 348 -12.85 -0.54 16.27
CA TYR A 348 -14.10 0.17 16.47
C TYR A 348 -13.92 1.37 17.40
N GLY A 349 -13.22 1.19 18.53
CA GLY A 349 -12.90 2.27 19.46
C GLY A 349 -12.13 3.41 18.78
N VAL A 350 -11.08 3.09 18.02
CA VAL A 350 -10.33 4.10 17.25
C VAL A 350 -11.20 4.76 16.18
N ALA A 351 -12.01 3.99 15.45
CA ALA A 351 -12.89 4.53 14.42
C ALA A 351 -13.96 5.48 15.00
N ALA A 352 -14.48 5.18 16.19
CA ALA A 352 -15.45 6.02 16.89
C ALA A 352 -14.84 7.33 17.40
N LEU A 353 -13.54 7.32 17.73
CA LEU A 353 -12.81 8.48 18.24
C LEU A 353 -12.16 9.33 17.14
N THR A 354 -12.03 8.81 15.92
CA THR A 354 -11.39 9.53 14.81
C THR A 354 -12.40 10.49 14.15
N PRO A 355 -12.05 11.77 13.91
CA PRO A 355 -12.92 12.71 13.23
C PRO A 355 -13.38 12.19 11.86
N ARG A 356 -14.67 12.36 11.56
CA ARG A 356 -15.31 11.83 10.33
C ARG A 356 -14.88 12.49 9.02
N SER A 357 -14.00 13.50 9.07
CA SER A 357 -13.64 14.30 7.88
C SER A 357 -12.76 13.56 6.88
N TYR A 358 -12.06 12.49 7.28
CA TYR A 358 -11.18 11.71 6.39
C TYR A 358 -11.32 10.20 6.62
N TYR A 359 -12.06 9.54 5.73
CA TYR A 359 -12.28 8.10 5.78
C TYR A 359 -10.96 7.30 5.79
N GLU A 360 -9.97 7.70 5.00
CA GLU A 360 -8.68 7.00 4.89
C GLU A 360 -7.86 7.06 6.19
N VAL A 361 -7.91 8.17 6.92
CA VAL A 361 -7.21 8.32 8.20
C VAL A 361 -7.85 7.41 9.24
N THR A 362 -9.18 7.38 9.28
CA THR A 362 -9.96 6.48 10.14
C THR A 362 -9.66 5.03 9.82
N LEU A 363 -9.66 4.65 8.53
CA LEU A 363 -9.38 3.28 8.10
C LEU A 363 -7.95 2.84 8.46
N LEU A 364 -6.95 3.68 8.19
CA LEU A 364 -5.55 3.40 8.51
C LEU A 364 -5.36 3.21 10.03
N SER A 365 -5.94 4.11 10.83
CA SER A 365 -5.83 4.09 12.29
C SER A 365 -6.55 2.86 12.89
N ALA A 366 -7.75 2.56 12.40
CA ALA A 366 -8.52 1.39 12.82
C ALA A 366 -7.80 0.07 12.43
N ALA A 367 -7.23 -0.01 11.22
CA ALA A 367 -6.46 -1.17 10.78
C ALA A 367 -5.18 -1.37 11.61
N ALA A 368 -4.47 -0.28 11.93
CA ALA A 368 -3.30 -0.35 12.81
C ALA A 368 -3.68 -0.86 14.21
N ALA A 369 -4.76 -0.33 14.79
CA ALA A 369 -5.26 -0.76 16.11
C ALA A 369 -5.70 -2.23 16.11
N PHE A 370 -6.41 -2.68 15.06
CA PHE A 370 -6.78 -4.07 14.86
C PHE A 370 -5.56 -5.00 14.90
N LEU A 371 -4.56 -4.69 14.08
CA LEU A 371 -3.38 -5.54 13.89
C LEU A 371 -2.48 -5.53 15.13
N VAL A 372 -2.21 -4.37 15.73
CA VAL A 372 -1.39 -4.28 16.96
C VAL A 372 -2.01 -5.08 18.09
N THR A 373 -3.32 -4.88 18.33
CA THR A 373 -4.04 -5.57 19.40
C THR A 373 -4.10 -7.07 19.14
N GLY A 374 -4.43 -7.48 17.91
CA GLY A 374 -4.49 -8.88 17.53
C GLY A 374 -3.14 -9.59 17.69
N VAL A 375 -2.04 -8.96 17.27
CA VAL A 375 -0.68 -9.51 17.43
C VAL A 375 -0.29 -9.60 18.91
N ALA A 376 -0.60 -8.58 19.72
CA ALA A 376 -0.34 -8.61 21.16
C ALA A 376 -1.08 -9.76 21.85
N VAL A 377 -2.38 -9.94 21.56
CA VAL A 377 -3.19 -11.04 22.12
C VAL A 377 -2.64 -12.40 21.68
N CYS A 378 -2.30 -12.57 20.40
CA CYS A 378 -1.63 -13.78 19.91
C CYS A 378 -0.33 -14.07 20.67
N GLY A 379 0.47 -13.03 20.94
CA GLY A 379 1.70 -13.13 21.72
C GLY A 379 1.49 -13.61 23.15
N LEU A 380 0.48 -13.07 23.84
CA LEU A 380 0.10 -13.48 25.19
C LEU A 380 -0.36 -14.94 25.22
N LEU A 381 -1.17 -15.35 24.24
CA LEU A 381 -1.67 -16.73 24.12
C LEU A 381 -0.53 -17.72 23.83
N ASP A 382 0.44 -17.34 23.00
CA ASP A 382 1.63 -18.16 22.73
C ASP A 382 2.53 -18.26 23.98
N ALA A 383 2.65 -17.19 24.77
CA ALA A 383 3.44 -17.20 26.01
C ALA A 383 2.81 -18.10 27.09
N GLY A 384 1.49 -18.00 27.29
CA GLY A 384 0.77 -18.85 28.24
C GLY A 384 0.87 -20.34 27.90
N ALA A 385 0.84 -20.68 26.60
CA ALA A 385 0.99 -22.06 26.13
C ALA A 385 2.36 -22.66 26.44
N ARG A 386 3.44 -21.87 26.32
CA ARG A 386 4.80 -22.32 26.65
C ARG A 386 4.97 -22.58 28.14
N CYS A 387 4.37 -21.74 28.98
CA CYS A 387 4.42 -21.92 30.42
C CYS A 387 3.70 -23.21 30.85
N ALA A 388 2.53 -23.48 30.26
CA ALA A 388 1.75 -24.69 30.55
C ALA A 388 2.41 -26.00 30.07
N SER A 389 3.33 -25.95 29.11
CA SER A 389 4.10 -27.13 28.67
C SER A 389 5.38 -27.39 29.48
N ALA A 390 5.80 -26.41 30.30
CA ALA A 390 7.00 -26.52 31.14
C ALA A 390 6.69 -27.02 32.56
N THR A 391 5.42 -26.97 32.96
CA THR A 391 4.86 -27.56 34.18
C THR A 391 4.33 -28.95 33.89
#